data_AF-A0A7J5HYC7-F1
#
_entry.id   AF-A0A7J5HYC7-F1
#
_cell.length_a   1.000
_cell.length_b   1.000
_cell.length_c   1.000
_cell.angle_alpha   90.00
_cell.angle_beta   90.00
_cell.angle_gamma   90.00
#
_symmetry.space_group_name_H-M   'P 1'
#
loop_
_entity.id
_entity.type
_entity.pdbx_description
1 polymer ?
#
loop_
_entity_poly.entity_id
_entity_poly.type
_entity_poly.pdbx_seq_one_letter_code
_entity_poly.pdbx_strand_id
1 'polypeptide(L)'
;MHQIEELPDLKVTWHESYKCLNEQLLEYVWEVANHFLPDYAETDTGMIPVESSAPAIFASRYAERNLSVEERYERSKEMKTFKGTLEEYKKREYRKLDDSFKEKFLTNEDLQNTIEAYKLDVSKFWYLLLFVYDFIEDIGTNAPALNKSVLEDFSHFHATLLEATSITLKKNNKKSYVVEREDTIRIIQAALQHFVNTYSDIIHSEQDRETMIKQLKDIGLEGFIRNDLSSKISFTDKFSLDISYKKWKFTDMFLFFIERRKATTIPNKKVKVSKDKMMLVSRLIYTVGYDGKRYNEEYDSEGNKNRMLSNLLRRYKNEKFPSVIANNYMVVS
;
A
#
# COMPACT_ATOMS: atom_id res chain seq x y z
N MET A 1 -17.49 -18.48 23.14
CA MET A 1 -16.33 -17.79 22.55
C MET A 1 -16.11 -18.36 21.17
N HIS A 2 -15.92 -17.51 20.16
CA HIS A 2 -15.48 -17.97 18.84
C HIS A 2 -14.06 -18.53 18.96
N GLN A 3 -13.82 -19.72 18.40
CA GLN A 3 -12.47 -20.27 18.26
C GLN A 3 -12.02 -19.99 16.82
N ILE A 4 -10.79 -19.51 16.68
CA ILE A 4 -10.14 -19.35 15.37
C ILE A 4 -9.46 -20.67 15.03
N GLU A 5 -9.81 -21.23 13.88
CA GLU A 5 -9.07 -22.35 13.30
C GLU A 5 -7.64 -21.89 12.98
N GLU A 6 -6.65 -22.67 13.39
CA GLU A 6 -5.24 -22.30 13.26
C GLU A 6 -4.75 -22.59 11.83
N LEU A 7 -4.27 -21.56 11.15
CA LEU A 7 -3.64 -21.65 9.83
C LEU A 7 -2.42 -22.59 9.90
N PRO A 8 -2.41 -23.70 9.14
CA PRO A 8 -1.29 -24.62 9.15
C PRO A 8 -0.04 -23.99 8.57
N ASP A 9 1.12 -24.51 8.97
CA ASP A 9 2.38 -24.17 8.31
C ASP A 9 2.44 -24.80 6.92
N LEU A 10 2.10 -24.01 5.90
CA LEU A 10 2.05 -24.44 4.51
C LEU A 10 3.44 -24.73 3.91
N LYS A 11 4.53 -24.26 4.54
CA LYS A 11 5.91 -24.33 4.01
C LYS A 11 6.01 -23.94 2.53
N VAL A 12 5.32 -22.87 2.15
CA VAL A 12 5.23 -22.36 0.77
C VAL A 12 6.23 -21.25 0.52
N THR A 13 6.98 -21.35 -0.57
CA THR A 13 7.78 -20.21 -1.06
C THR A 13 6.91 -19.26 -1.89
N TRP A 14 7.36 -18.03 -2.12
CA TRP A 14 6.59 -17.03 -2.86
C TRP A 14 6.25 -17.47 -4.30
N HIS A 15 7.14 -18.22 -4.96
CA HIS A 15 6.90 -18.83 -6.28
C HIS A 15 5.88 -19.97 -6.28
N GLU A 16 5.53 -20.48 -5.10
CA GLU A 16 4.55 -21.56 -4.92
C GLU A 16 3.26 -21.01 -4.33
N SER A 17 2.98 -19.72 -4.54
CA SER A 17 1.79 -19.04 -4.00
C SER A 17 0.51 -19.78 -4.33
N TYR A 18 0.38 -20.35 -5.53
CA TYR A 18 -0.75 -21.19 -5.95
C TYR A 18 -1.13 -22.30 -4.96
N LYS A 19 -0.19 -22.82 -4.16
CA LYS A 19 -0.49 -23.83 -3.12
C LYS A 19 -1.39 -23.27 -2.00
N CYS A 20 -1.36 -21.96 -1.77
CA CYS A 20 -2.26 -21.28 -0.85
C CYS A 20 -3.71 -21.24 -1.35
N LEU A 21 -4.00 -21.53 -2.62
CA LEU A 21 -5.37 -21.56 -3.16
C LEU A 21 -6.19 -22.72 -2.55
N ASN A 22 -5.51 -23.79 -2.16
CA ASN A 22 -6.15 -24.94 -1.51
C ASN A 22 -6.43 -24.71 -0.02
N GLU A 23 -5.88 -23.63 0.56
CA GLU A 23 -6.08 -23.29 1.97
C GLU A 23 -7.29 -22.38 2.13
N GLN A 24 -8.40 -22.93 2.61
CA GLN A 24 -9.66 -22.21 2.75
C GLN A 24 -9.57 -21.04 3.73
N LEU A 25 -8.68 -21.10 4.73
CA LEU A 25 -8.47 -20.02 5.69
C LEU A 25 -7.92 -18.74 5.05
N LEU A 26 -7.28 -18.87 3.88
CA LEU A 26 -6.70 -17.75 3.12
C LEU A 26 -7.60 -17.22 2.00
N GLU A 27 -8.81 -17.76 1.82
CA GLU A 27 -9.73 -17.36 0.74
C GLU A 27 -9.97 -15.83 0.71
N TYR A 28 -10.21 -15.23 1.87
CA TYR A 28 -10.46 -13.78 1.96
C TYR A 28 -9.18 -12.96 1.76
N VAL A 29 -8.03 -13.48 2.20
CA VAL A 29 -6.71 -12.88 1.95
C VAL A 29 -6.44 -12.84 0.45
N TRP A 30 -6.70 -13.95 -0.25
CA TRP A 30 -6.55 -14.06 -1.69
C TRP A 30 -7.37 -13.05 -2.48
N GLU A 31 -8.65 -12.92 -2.15
CA GLU A 31 -9.56 -11.98 -2.82
C GLU A 31 -9.01 -10.55 -2.78
N VAL A 32 -8.54 -10.12 -1.60
CA VAL A 32 -8.00 -8.77 -1.41
C VAL A 32 -6.61 -8.63 -2.01
N ALA A 33 -5.74 -9.62 -1.82
CA ALA A 33 -4.36 -9.60 -2.32
C ALA A 33 -4.31 -9.52 -3.85
N ASN A 34 -5.13 -10.29 -4.57
CA ASN A 34 -5.16 -10.25 -6.03
C ASN A 34 -5.61 -8.89 -6.59
N HIS A 35 -6.36 -8.10 -5.82
CA HIS A 35 -6.75 -6.75 -6.25
C HIS A 35 -5.70 -5.70 -5.92
N PHE A 36 -5.16 -5.73 -4.70
CA PHE A 36 -4.28 -4.67 -4.21
C PHE A 36 -2.79 -4.93 -4.40
N LEU A 37 -2.39 -6.21 -4.53
CA LEU A 37 -1.02 -6.69 -4.58
C LEU A 37 -0.80 -7.73 -5.70
N PRO A 38 -1.30 -7.51 -6.93
CA PRO A 38 -1.06 -8.48 -8.01
C PRO A 38 0.44 -8.59 -8.31
N ASP A 39 0.91 -9.81 -8.55
CA ASP A 39 2.23 -10.01 -9.16
C ASP A 39 2.13 -9.65 -10.66
N TYR A 40 3.27 -9.49 -11.33
CA TYR A 40 3.32 -9.23 -12.77
C TYR A 40 4.20 -10.24 -13.49
N ALA A 41 3.68 -10.78 -14.59
CA ALA A 41 4.45 -11.64 -15.49
C ALA A 41 4.75 -10.90 -16.79
N GLU A 42 5.98 -11.04 -17.27
CA GLU A 42 6.39 -10.55 -18.58
C GLU A 42 5.88 -11.50 -19.67
N THR A 43 5.21 -10.94 -20.67
CA THR A 43 4.73 -11.66 -21.85
C THR A 43 5.13 -10.93 -23.12
N ASP A 44 5.04 -11.59 -24.28
CA ASP A 44 5.35 -11.00 -25.60
C ASP A 44 4.53 -9.73 -25.90
N THR A 45 3.39 -9.54 -25.21
CA THR A 45 2.50 -8.38 -25.36
C THR A 45 2.65 -7.32 -24.25
N GLY A 46 3.61 -7.49 -23.34
CA GLY A 46 3.85 -6.60 -22.20
C GLY A 46 3.64 -7.29 -20.84
N MET A 47 3.69 -6.51 -19.75
CA MET A 47 3.44 -7.03 -18.40
C MET A 47 1.94 -7.20 -18.16
N ILE A 48 1.53 -8.40 -17.71
CA ILE A 48 0.16 -8.69 -17.29
C ILE A 48 0.12 -8.99 -15.80
N PRO A 49 -0.94 -8.58 -15.08
CA PRO A 49 -1.13 -8.97 -13.69
C PRO A 49 -1.40 -10.47 -13.62
N VAL A 50 -0.75 -11.13 -12.67
CA VAL A 50 -0.95 -12.54 -12.31
C VAL A 50 -1.30 -12.66 -10.83
N GLU A 51 -1.56 -13.89 -10.39
CA GLU A 51 -1.93 -14.20 -9.01
C GLU A 51 -0.88 -13.69 -8.03
N SER A 52 -1.35 -13.01 -6.99
CA SER A 52 -0.51 -12.38 -5.97
C SER A 52 0.30 -13.42 -5.18
N SER A 53 1.59 -13.15 -4.96
CA SER A 53 2.44 -13.89 -4.02
C SER A 53 2.20 -13.53 -2.55
N ALA A 54 1.53 -12.40 -2.28
CA ALA A 54 1.29 -11.89 -0.93
C ALA A 54 0.65 -12.89 0.07
N PRO A 55 -0.30 -13.77 -0.30
CA PRO A 55 -0.82 -14.79 0.60
C PRO A 55 0.25 -15.77 1.10
N ALA A 56 1.20 -16.16 0.26
CA ALA A 56 2.30 -17.06 0.66
C ALA A 56 3.31 -16.34 1.56
N ILE A 57 3.59 -15.07 1.28
CA ILE A 57 4.42 -14.20 2.13
C ILE A 57 3.76 -14.08 3.51
N PHE A 58 2.47 -13.77 3.56
CA PHE A 58 1.69 -13.67 4.79
C PHE A 58 1.67 -14.98 5.58
N ALA A 59 1.39 -16.11 4.92
CA ALA A 59 1.37 -17.42 5.58
C ALA A 59 2.74 -17.78 6.19
N SER A 60 3.83 -17.48 5.47
CA SER A 60 5.19 -17.67 5.99
C SER A 60 5.47 -16.78 7.21
N ARG A 61 5.13 -15.50 7.13
CA ARG A 61 5.27 -14.55 8.26
C ARG A 61 4.43 -14.98 9.46
N TYR A 62 3.24 -15.51 9.23
CA TYR A 62 2.39 -16.06 10.29
C TYR A 62 3.03 -17.28 10.94
N ALA A 63 3.55 -18.24 10.18
CA ALA A 63 4.26 -19.40 10.74
C ALA A 63 5.52 -18.99 11.52
N GLU A 64 6.22 -17.95 11.07
CA GLU A 64 7.45 -17.44 11.67
C GLU A 64 7.23 -16.52 12.88
N ARG A 65 5.98 -16.14 13.19
CA ARG A 65 5.67 -15.12 14.21
C ARG A 65 6.19 -15.46 15.60
N ASN A 66 6.31 -16.74 15.94
CA ASN A 66 6.77 -17.21 17.24
C ASN A 66 8.19 -17.80 17.22
N LEU A 67 8.84 -17.78 16.06
CA LEU A 67 10.19 -18.34 15.89
C LEU A 67 11.26 -17.32 16.30
N SER A 68 12.32 -17.83 16.92
CA SER A 68 13.59 -17.12 17.12
C SER A 68 14.29 -16.83 15.78
N VAL A 69 15.32 -15.98 15.80
CA VAL A 69 16.07 -15.63 14.59
C VAL A 69 16.77 -16.87 14.01
N GLU A 70 17.29 -17.72 14.87
CA GLU A 70 17.94 -18.98 14.54
C GLU A 70 16.97 -19.98 13.89
N GLU A 71 15.76 -20.13 14.44
CA GLU A 71 14.71 -21.00 13.87
C GLU A 71 14.24 -20.51 12.51
N ARG A 72 14.07 -19.19 12.33
CA ARG A 72 13.73 -18.62 11.01
C ARG A 72 14.85 -18.81 10.00
N TYR A 73 16.10 -18.70 10.42
CA TYR A 73 17.25 -18.98 9.55
C TYR A 73 17.26 -20.43 9.09
N GLU A 74 17.10 -21.41 9.99
CA GLU A 74 17.04 -22.82 9.60
C GLU A 74 15.84 -23.12 8.68
N ARG A 75 14.67 -22.55 8.98
CA ARG A 75 13.51 -22.61 8.08
C ARG A 75 13.81 -22.07 6.69
N SER A 76 14.48 -20.91 6.60
CA SER A 76 14.82 -20.28 5.32
C SER A 76 15.81 -21.13 4.50
N LYS A 77 16.68 -21.90 5.16
CA LYS A 77 17.56 -22.89 4.53
C LYS A 77 16.79 -24.11 4.03
N GLU A 78 15.89 -24.66 4.85
CA GLU A 78 15.02 -25.79 4.46
C GLU A 78 14.19 -25.45 3.23
N MET A 79 13.64 -24.24 3.21
CA MET A 79 12.83 -23.72 2.10
C MET A 79 13.66 -23.19 0.92
N LYS A 80 15.00 -23.20 1.03
CA LYS A 80 15.93 -22.71 0.01
C LYS A 80 15.70 -21.24 -0.39
N THR A 81 15.15 -20.42 0.50
CA THR A 81 14.88 -18.99 0.29
C THR A 81 16.05 -18.10 0.72
N PHE A 82 17.05 -18.66 1.42
CA PHE A 82 18.27 -17.97 1.79
C PHE A 82 19.49 -18.88 1.60
N LYS A 83 20.59 -18.32 1.09
CA LYS A 83 21.85 -19.04 0.80
C LYS A 83 23.07 -18.51 1.57
N GLY A 84 22.86 -17.58 2.51
CA GLY A 84 23.94 -16.96 3.30
C GLY A 84 24.15 -17.62 4.66
N THR A 85 25.01 -17.01 5.47
CA THR A 85 25.31 -17.41 6.85
C THR A 85 24.29 -16.83 7.85
N LEU A 86 24.22 -17.41 9.06
CA LEU A 86 23.39 -16.87 10.15
C LEU A 86 23.72 -15.40 10.47
N GLU A 87 24.99 -15.02 10.41
CA GLU A 87 25.43 -13.63 10.66
C GLU A 87 24.95 -12.67 9.57
N GLU A 88 24.85 -13.11 8.33
CA GLU A 88 24.23 -12.32 7.25
C GLU A 88 22.71 -12.26 7.42
N TYR A 89 22.09 -13.34 7.87
CA TYR A 89 20.65 -13.39 8.13
C TYR A 89 20.25 -12.43 9.26
N LYS A 90 21.04 -12.36 10.34
CA LYS A 90 20.83 -11.46 11.49
C LYS A 90 20.86 -9.97 11.13
N LYS A 91 21.50 -9.60 10.00
CA LYS A 91 21.53 -8.22 9.52
C LYS A 91 20.21 -7.77 8.86
N ARG A 92 19.31 -8.71 8.54
CA ARG A 92 18.02 -8.38 7.93
C ARG A 92 17.10 -7.74 8.96
N GLU A 93 16.54 -6.58 8.63
CA GLU A 93 15.46 -5.98 9.41
C GLU A 93 14.20 -6.84 9.24
N TYR A 94 13.87 -7.65 10.24
CA TYR A 94 12.63 -8.43 10.26
C TYR A 94 11.65 -7.79 11.24
N ARG A 95 10.54 -7.25 10.71
CA ARG A 95 9.41 -6.84 11.55
C ARG A 95 8.60 -8.07 11.95
N LYS A 96 8.49 -8.32 13.25
CA LYS A 96 7.60 -9.35 13.80
C LYS A 96 6.15 -9.05 13.41
N LEU A 97 5.45 -10.08 12.95
CA LEU A 97 4.00 -10.00 12.73
C LEU A 97 3.32 -9.81 14.09
N ASP A 98 2.47 -8.79 14.19
CA ASP A 98 1.78 -8.40 15.41
C ASP A 98 0.33 -8.88 15.36
N ASP A 99 0.03 -9.87 16.19
CA ASP A 99 -1.30 -10.47 16.40
C ASP A 99 -1.88 -10.13 17.79
N SER A 100 -1.33 -9.12 18.48
CA SER A 100 -1.69 -8.76 19.86
C SER A 100 -3.16 -8.36 20.03
N PHE A 101 -3.82 -7.93 18.96
CA PHE A 101 -5.24 -7.56 18.97
C PHE A 101 -6.20 -8.76 18.80
N LYS A 102 -5.71 -10.00 18.76
CA LYS A 102 -6.55 -11.21 18.61
C LYS A 102 -7.62 -11.33 19.69
N GLU A 103 -7.27 -11.08 20.94
CA GLU A 103 -8.23 -11.12 22.05
C GLU A 103 -9.31 -10.05 21.88
N LYS A 104 -8.92 -8.83 21.51
CA LYS A 104 -9.85 -7.72 21.26
C LYS A 104 -10.77 -8.01 20.08
N PHE A 105 -10.27 -8.66 19.02
CA PHE A 105 -11.08 -9.13 17.91
C PHE A 105 -12.17 -10.10 18.39
N LEU A 106 -11.79 -11.11 19.18
CA LEU A 106 -12.70 -12.17 19.64
C LEU A 106 -13.72 -11.72 20.69
N THR A 107 -13.35 -10.74 21.52
CA THR A 107 -14.18 -10.27 22.65
C THR A 107 -15.07 -9.07 22.29
N ASN A 108 -14.84 -8.41 21.14
CA ASN A 108 -15.67 -7.30 20.69
C ASN A 108 -17.03 -7.79 20.15
N GLU A 109 -18.03 -7.84 21.04
CA GLU A 109 -19.37 -8.32 20.73
C GLU A 109 -20.00 -7.60 19.53
N ASP A 110 -19.87 -6.27 19.45
CA ASP A 110 -20.41 -5.49 18.33
C ASP A 110 -19.80 -5.89 16.99
N LEU A 111 -18.48 -6.13 16.97
CA LEU A 111 -17.78 -6.62 15.78
C LEU A 111 -18.23 -8.03 15.42
N GLN A 112 -18.28 -8.96 16.37
CA GLN A 112 -18.71 -10.35 16.14
C GLN A 112 -20.15 -10.40 15.62
N ASN A 113 -21.04 -9.59 16.19
CA ASN A 113 -22.41 -9.44 15.73
C ASN A 113 -22.48 -8.95 14.27
N THR A 114 -21.57 -8.05 13.89
CA THR A 114 -21.48 -7.53 12.52
C THR A 114 -20.95 -8.57 11.56
N ILE A 115 -19.88 -9.30 11.91
CA ILE A 115 -19.31 -10.40 11.11
C ILE A 115 -20.39 -11.44 10.79
N GLU A 116 -21.16 -11.86 11.82
CA GLU A 116 -22.27 -12.77 11.67
C GLU A 116 -23.36 -12.21 10.74
N ALA A 117 -23.72 -10.93 10.88
CA ALA A 117 -24.74 -10.30 10.03
C ALA A 117 -24.35 -10.29 8.55
N TYR A 118 -23.05 -10.11 8.25
CA TYR A 118 -22.49 -10.20 6.90
C TYR A 118 -22.29 -11.64 6.42
N LYS A 119 -22.56 -12.65 7.25
CA LYS A 119 -22.33 -14.08 6.97
C LYS A 119 -20.88 -14.38 6.63
N LEU A 120 -19.96 -13.69 7.30
CA LEU A 120 -18.53 -13.89 7.15
C LEU A 120 -18.05 -15.00 8.08
N ASP A 121 -17.14 -15.83 7.58
CA ASP A 121 -16.45 -16.80 8.41
C ASP A 121 -15.47 -16.08 9.34
N VAL A 122 -15.56 -16.35 10.65
CA VAL A 122 -14.77 -15.65 11.67
C VAL A 122 -13.27 -15.93 11.53
N SER A 123 -12.89 -17.17 11.20
CA SER A 123 -11.48 -17.58 11.04
C SER A 123 -10.88 -16.97 9.77
N LYS A 124 -11.56 -17.09 8.63
CA LYS A 124 -11.10 -16.46 7.37
C LYS A 124 -10.99 -14.94 7.51
N PHE A 125 -11.95 -14.32 8.20
CA PHE A 125 -11.96 -12.88 8.41
C PHE A 125 -10.88 -12.40 9.39
N TRP A 126 -10.53 -13.22 10.39
CA TRP A 126 -9.37 -12.98 11.23
C TRP A 126 -8.08 -12.92 10.40
N TYR A 127 -7.86 -13.88 9.51
CA TYR A 127 -6.67 -13.90 8.66
C TYR A 127 -6.63 -12.73 7.68
N LEU A 128 -7.78 -12.33 7.11
CA LEU A 128 -7.86 -11.11 6.32
C LEU A 128 -7.47 -9.87 7.14
N LEU A 129 -7.98 -9.72 8.36
CA LEU A 129 -7.67 -8.60 9.24
C LEU A 129 -6.18 -8.52 9.59
N LEU A 130 -5.61 -9.67 9.95
CA LEU A 130 -4.20 -9.77 10.28
C LEU A 130 -3.31 -9.47 9.07
N PHE A 131 -3.69 -9.95 7.88
CA PHE A 131 -2.99 -9.66 6.63
C PHE A 131 -3.02 -8.17 6.26
N VAL A 132 -4.20 -7.55 6.26
CA VAL A 132 -4.34 -6.12 5.91
C VAL A 132 -3.54 -5.25 6.89
N TYR A 133 -3.61 -5.55 8.18
CA TYR A 133 -2.82 -4.85 9.20
C TYR A 133 -1.32 -5.07 9.00
N ASP A 134 -0.86 -6.32 8.82
CA ASP A 134 0.55 -6.64 8.63
C ASP A 134 1.10 -5.97 7.37
N PHE A 135 0.36 -5.95 6.27
CA PHE A 135 0.74 -5.23 5.05
C PHE A 135 0.86 -3.72 5.29
N ILE A 136 -0.12 -3.08 5.94
CA ILE A 136 -0.10 -1.63 6.18
C ILE A 136 1.01 -1.21 7.14
N GLU A 137 1.30 -2.01 8.16
CA GLU A 137 2.44 -1.76 9.04
C GLU A 137 3.78 -1.96 8.33
N ASP A 138 3.82 -2.83 7.33
CA ASP A 138 4.99 -3.05 6.48
C ASP A 138 5.32 -1.85 5.57
N ILE A 139 4.30 -1.23 4.97
CA ILE A 139 4.46 0.02 4.19
C ILE A 139 4.51 1.28 5.08
N GLY A 140 4.08 1.17 6.35
CA GLY A 140 3.99 2.30 7.27
C GLY A 140 5.24 2.55 8.11
N THR A 141 6.22 1.64 8.10
CA THR A 141 7.40 1.69 8.96
C THR A 141 8.68 1.62 8.14
N ASN A 142 9.43 2.73 8.09
CA ASN A 142 10.71 2.82 7.37
C ASN A 142 10.63 2.32 5.92
N ALA A 143 9.47 2.43 5.27
CA ALA A 143 9.34 2.05 3.87
C ALA A 143 10.17 3.02 3.03
N PRO A 144 10.95 2.52 2.05
CA PRO A 144 11.63 3.39 1.12
C PRO A 144 10.62 4.28 0.41
N ALA A 145 10.81 5.60 0.47
CA ALA A 145 9.95 6.53 -0.24
C ALA A 145 10.19 6.35 -1.74
N LEU A 146 9.12 6.12 -2.52
CA LEU A 146 9.20 6.32 -3.95
C LEU A 146 9.08 7.83 -4.18
N ASN A 147 10.22 8.50 -4.31
CA ASN A 147 10.23 9.89 -4.72
C ASN A 147 9.66 9.98 -6.14
N LYS A 148 8.91 11.05 -6.40
CA LYS A 148 8.60 11.40 -7.79
C LYS A 148 9.91 11.50 -8.54
N SER A 149 9.97 10.84 -9.69
CA SER A 149 11.14 11.00 -10.55
C SER A 149 11.23 12.45 -11.03
N VAL A 150 12.45 12.91 -11.28
CA VAL A 150 12.67 14.22 -11.92
C VAL A 150 11.86 14.33 -13.21
N LEU A 151 11.63 13.21 -13.92
CA LEU A 151 10.79 13.15 -15.12
C LEU A 151 9.29 13.33 -14.84
N GLU A 152 8.75 12.73 -13.78
CA GLU A 152 7.35 12.90 -13.39
C GLU A 152 7.05 14.31 -12.90
N ASP A 153 7.93 14.88 -12.06
CA ASP A 153 7.81 16.27 -11.62
C ASP A 153 7.92 17.24 -12.80
N PHE A 154 8.86 16.97 -13.72
CA PHE A 154 9.01 17.76 -14.93
C PHE A 154 7.79 17.65 -15.86
N SER A 155 7.21 16.45 -16.02
CA SER A 155 6.00 16.23 -16.82
C SER A 155 4.80 16.98 -16.24
N HIS A 156 4.63 16.96 -14.93
CA HIS A 156 3.59 17.73 -14.26
C HIS A 156 3.81 19.23 -14.41
N PHE A 157 5.05 19.71 -14.26
CA PHE A 157 5.41 21.11 -14.50
C PHE A 157 5.12 21.54 -15.94
N HIS A 158 5.49 20.73 -16.94
CA HIS A 158 5.23 21.01 -18.36
C HIS A 158 3.73 21.13 -18.66
N ALA A 159 2.93 20.16 -18.21
CA ALA A 159 1.47 20.21 -18.38
C ALA A 159 0.86 21.46 -17.72
N THR A 160 1.29 21.78 -16.50
CA THR A 160 0.81 22.95 -15.76
C THR A 160 1.22 24.26 -16.44
N LEU A 161 2.44 24.34 -16.99
CA LEU A 161 2.96 25.54 -17.64
C LEU A 161 2.25 25.82 -18.97
N LEU A 162 1.85 24.79 -19.73
CA LEU A 162 1.14 24.95 -21.01
C LEU A 162 -0.20 25.70 -20.84
N GLU A 163 -0.87 25.50 -19.71
CA GLU A 163 -2.15 26.14 -19.40
C GLU A 163 -2.00 27.40 -18.52
N ALA A 164 -0.78 27.74 -18.10
CA ALA A 164 -0.53 28.82 -17.16
C ALA A 164 -0.75 30.20 -17.79
N THR A 165 -1.53 31.04 -17.12
CA THR A 165 -1.70 32.47 -17.43
C THR A 165 -0.83 33.38 -16.56
N SER A 166 -0.18 32.82 -15.55
CA SER A 166 0.75 33.53 -14.67
C SER A 166 1.81 32.60 -14.11
N ILE A 167 3.00 33.13 -13.82
CA ILE A 167 4.09 32.40 -13.16
C ILE A 167 4.52 33.20 -11.93
N THR A 168 4.59 32.52 -10.78
CA THR A 168 5.09 33.09 -9.53
C THR A 168 6.35 32.37 -9.08
N LEU A 169 7.45 33.11 -8.94
CA LEU A 169 8.68 32.62 -8.32
C LEU A 169 8.71 33.05 -6.85
N LYS A 170 9.10 32.13 -5.97
CA LYS A 170 9.25 32.40 -4.54
C LYS A 170 10.71 32.21 -4.13
N LYS A 171 11.21 33.12 -3.29
CA LYS A 171 12.51 33.01 -2.61
C LYS A 171 12.26 33.09 -1.10
N ASN A 172 12.72 32.09 -0.36
CA ASN A 172 12.51 31.97 1.11
C ASN A 172 11.03 32.09 1.50
N ASN A 173 10.14 31.37 0.80
CA ASN A 173 8.67 31.40 0.97
C ASN A 173 7.98 32.76 0.74
N LYS A 174 8.72 33.79 0.33
CA LYS A 174 8.16 35.08 -0.09
C LYS A 174 8.10 35.13 -1.62
N LYS A 175 7.02 35.68 -2.17
CA LYS A 175 6.92 35.96 -3.61
C LYS A 175 8.06 36.90 -3.99
N SER A 176 8.97 36.45 -4.83
CA SER A 176 10.12 37.24 -5.29
C SER A 176 9.88 37.83 -6.67
N TYR A 177 9.04 37.19 -7.48
CA TYR A 177 8.71 37.65 -8.82
C TYR A 177 7.37 37.06 -9.26
N VAL A 178 6.56 37.84 -9.97
CA VAL A 178 5.29 37.41 -10.57
C VAL A 178 5.25 37.95 -11.99
N VAL A 179 4.92 37.11 -12.96
CA VAL A 179 4.73 37.52 -14.36
C VAL A 179 3.40 36.99 -14.89
N GLU A 180 2.61 37.91 -15.42
CA GLU A 180 1.34 37.66 -16.12
C GLU A 180 1.43 38.08 -17.59
N ARG A 181 2.62 38.56 -18.03
CA ARG A 181 2.86 38.95 -19.41
C ARG A 181 2.90 37.71 -20.29
N GLU A 182 1.92 37.62 -21.17
CA GLU A 182 1.74 36.49 -22.08
C GLU A 182 3.00 36.19 -22.90
N ASP A 183 3.66 37.21 -23.48
CA ASP A 183 4.88 37.01 -24.27
C ASP A 183 6.01 36.35 -23.47
N THR A 184 6.17 36.74 -22.21
CA THR A 184 7.20 36.16 -21.34
C THR A 184 6.86 34.71 -21.00
N ILE A 185 5.59 34.41 -20.73
CA ILE A 185 5.12 33.05 -20.48
C ILE A 185 5.33 32.18 -21.73
N ARG A 186 4.99 32.70 -22.93
CA ARG A 186 5.20 32.03 -24.22
C ARG A 186 6.67 31.73 -24.49
N ILE A 187 7.58 32.64 -24.17
CA ILE A 187 9.04 32.39 -24.29
C ILE A 187 9.46 31.23 -23.40
N ILE A 188 8.97 31.18 -22.15
CA ILE A 188 9.29 30.09 -21.21
C ILE A 188 8.69 28.76 -21.69
N GLN A 189 7.44 28.77 -22.18
CA GLN A 189 6.81 27.59 -22.77
C GLN A 189 7.58 27.08 -24.00
N ALA A 190 8.00 27.97 -24.90
CA ALA A 190 8.76 27.61 -26.10
C ALA A 190 10.14 27.02 -25.75
N ALA A 191 10.83 27.62 -24.78
CA ALA A 191 12.10 27.09 -24.28
C ALA A 191 11.93 25.69 -23.67
N LEU A 192 10.87 25.48 -22.89
CA LEU A 192 10.57 24.17 -22.29
C LEU A 192 10.19 23.14 -23.36
N GLN A 193 9.44 23.53 -24.39
CA GLN A 193 9.08 22.63 -25.48
C GLN A 193 10.29 22.21 -26.32
N HIS A 194 11.20 23.15 -26.60
CA HIS A 194 12.46 22.83 -27.26
C HIS A 194 13.25 21.79 -26.46
N PHE A 195 13.30 21.95 -25.14
CA PHE A 195 13.95 21.02 -24.23
C PHE A 195 13.32 19.62 -24.23
N VAL A 196 11.99 19.52 -24.18
CA VAL A 196 11.25 18.25 -24.27
C VAL A 196 11.57 17.53 -25.58
N ASN A 197 11.57 18.27 -26.70
CA ASN A 197 11.83 17.70 -28.01
C ASN A 197 13.26 17.17 -28.10
N THR A 198 14.25 17.95 -27.66
CA THR A 198 15.66 17.54 -27.63
C THR A 198 15.87 16.28 -26.79
N TYR A 199 15.23 16.18 -25.62
CA TYR A 199 15.27 14.95 -24.81
C TYR A 199 14.66 13.76 -25.56
N SER A 200 13.49 13.95 -26.16
CA SER A 200 12.81 12.91 -26.94
C SER A 200 13.66 12.43 -28.12
N ASP A 201 14.29 13.34 -28.86
CA ASP A 201 15.14 13.00 -30.00
C ASP A 201 16.36 12.16 -29.57
N ILE A 202 16.96 12.48 -28.41
CA ILE A 202 18.08 11.72 -27.85
C ILE A 202 17.64 10.31 -27.43
N ILE A 203 16.49 10.19 -26.74
CA ILE A 203 15.98 8.90 -26.24
C ILE A 203 15.52 7.97 -27.37
N HIS A 204 14.93 8.51 -28.43
CA HIS A 204 14.40 7.73 -29.55
C HIS A 204 15.38 7.57 -30.73
N SER A 205 16.60 8.11 -30.61
CA SER A 205 17.63 7.94 -31.64
C SER A 205 18.19 6.51 -31.65
N GLU A 206 18.52 6.00 -32.84
CA GLU A 206 19.19 4.71 -33.03
C GLU A 206 20.68 4.80 -32.70
N GLN A 207 21.02 5.13 -31.45
CA GLN A 207 22.39 5.21 -30.96
C GLN A 207 22.61 4.29 -29.75
N ASP A 208 23.87 3.98 -29.46
CA ASP A 208 24.20 3.15 -28.31
C ASP A 208 23.96 3.90 -26.98
N ARG A 209 23.75 3.13 -25.91
CA ARG A 209 23.40 3.64 -24.58
C ARG A 209 24.48 4.57 -24.00
N GLU A 210 25.75 4.34 -24.31
CA GLU A 210 26.85 5.13 -23.74
C GLU A 210 26.91 6.52 -24.39
N THR A 211 26.70 6.58 -25.72
CA THR A 211 26.56 7.83 -26.47
C THR A 211 25.35 8.64 -26.02
N MET A 212 24.20 8.00 -25.80
CA MET A 212 23.00 8.65 -25.27
C MET A 212 23.23 9.25 -23.88
N ILE A 213 23.87 8.49 -22.97
CA ILE A 213 24.22 8.96 -21.61
C ILE A 213 25.16 10.16 -21.67
N LYS A 214 26.14 10.14 -22.58
CA LYS A 214 27.08 11.25 -22.76
C LYS A 214 26.38 12.52 -23.24
N GLN A 215 25.52 12.40 -24.27
CA GLN A 215 24.75 13.54 -24.77
C GLN A 215 23.89 14.15 -23.67
N LEU A 216 23.12 13.33 -22.94
CA LEU A 216 22.29 13.81 -21.83
C LEU A 216 23.12 14.52 -20.76
N LYS A 217 24.33 14.06 -20.43
CA LYS A 217 25.23 14.77 -19.50
C LYS A 217 25.69 16.12 -20.06
N ASP A 218 26.10 16.17 -21.32
CA ASP A 218 26.63 17.39 -21.95
C ASP A 218 25.58 18.52 -22.00
N ILE A 219 24.30 18.17 -22.11
CA ILE A 219 23.18 19.13 -22.08
C ILE A 219 22.59 19.35 -20.67
N GLY A 220 23.21 18.79 -19.63
CA GLY A 220 22.78 18.96 -18.23
C GLY A 220 21.55 18.16 -17.81
N LEU A 221 21.20 17.11 -18.56
CA LEU A 221 20.06 16.20 -18.31
C LEU A 221 20.45 14.90 -17.62
N GLU A 222 21.57 14.87 -16.91
CA GLU A 222 22.02 13.68 -16.18
C GLU A 222 20.99 13.17 -15.15
N GLY A 223 20.17 14.07 -14.59
CA GLY A 223 19.07 13.73 -13.68
C GLY A 223 17.93 12.92 -14.33
N PHE A 224 17.84 12.88 -15.65
CA PHE A 224 16.84 12.10 -16.40
C PHE A 224 17.37 10.73 -16.88
N ILE A 225 18.67 10.45 -16.68
CA ILE A 225 19.33 9.20 -17.10
C ILE A 225 18.98 8.03 -16.16
N ARG A 226 18.82 8.34 -14.86
CA ARG A 226 18.41 7.40 -13.83
C ARG A 226 16.92 7.58 -13.56
N ASN A 227 16.07 7.04 -14.42
CA ASN A 227 14.60 7.01 -14.23
C ASN A 227 14.07 5.60 -13.98
N ASP A 228 14.97 4.63 -13.76
CA ASP A 228 14.61 3.29 -13.35
C ASP A 228 14.06 3.26 -11.93
N LEU A 229 13.31 2.23 -11.56
CA LEU A 229 12.69 2.12 -10.23
C LEU A 229 13.72 2.32 -9.10
N SER A 230 14.98 1.89 -9.30
CA SER A 230 16.05 2.02 -8.31
C SER A 230 16.45 3.46 -7.98
N SER A 231 16.30 4.40 -8.92
CA SER A 231 16.63 5.81 -8.72
C SER A 231 15.51 6.60 -8.04
N LYS A 232 14.29 6.05 -8.07
CA LYS A 232 13.11 6.60 -7.41
C LYS A 232 13.06 6.22 -5.92
N ILE A 233 13.81 5.20 -5.52
CA ILE A 233 13.82 4.70 -4.15
C ILE A 233 14.79 5.53 -3.30
N SER A 234 14.26 6.41 -2.45
CA SER A 234 15.07 7.01 -1.38
C SER A 234 15.15 6.04 -0.21
N PHE A 235 16.32 5.45 -0.01
CA PHE A 235 16.65 4.67 1.19
C PHE A 235 17.07 5.56 2.38
N THR A 236 17.30 6.86 2.13
CA THR A 236 17.73 7.82 3.16
C THR A 236 16.57 8.53 3.84
N ASP A 237 15.47 8.76 3.12
CA ASP A 237 14.26 9.36 3.68
C ASP A 237 13.33 8.25 4.17
N LYS A 238 13.34 8.01 5.49
CA LYS A 238 12.44 7.06 6.13
C LYS A 238 11.02 7.62 6.08
N PHE A 239 10.22 7.19 5.11
CA PHE A 239 8.80 7.54 5.06
C PHE A 239 8.03 6.64 6.02
N SER A 240 7.30 7.26 6.94
CA SER A 240 6.29 6.58 7.75
C SER A 240 4.92 7.09 7.35
N LEU A 241 4.00 6.17 7.04
CA LEU A 241 2.62 6.55 6.80
C LEU A 241 2.04 7.08 8.10
N ASP A 242 1.60 8.33 8.09
CA ASP A 242 0.85 8.85 9.22
C ASP A 242 -0.44 8.04 9.40
N ILE A 243 -0.96 8.05 10.63
CA ILE A 243 -2.10 7.23 11.03
C ILE A 243 -3.34 7.42 10.14
N SER A 244 -3.48 8.58 9.51
CA SER A 244 -4.59 8.91 8.60
C SER A 244 -4.46 8.14 7.28
N TYR A 245 -3.26 8.06 6.70
CA TYR A 245 -3.03 7.22 5.50
C TYR A 245 -3.19 5.74 5.81
N LYS A 246 -2.71 5.28 6.98
CA LYS A 246 -2.93 3.89 7.41
C LYS A 246 -4.42 3.55 7.44
N LYS A 247 -5.23 4.40 8.10
CA LYS A 247 -6.70 4.25 8.14
C LYS A 247 -7.33 4.33 6.76
N TRP A 248 -6.83 5.20 5.87
CA TRP A 248 -7.35 5.32 4.52
C TRP A 248 -7.12 4.03 3.73
N LYS A 249 -5.88 3.52 3.65
CA LYS A 249 -5.58 2.27 2.93
C LYS A 249 -6.31 1.07 3.54
N PHE A 250 -6.35 1.01 4.86
CA PHE A 250 -7.09 -0.02 5.60
C PHE A 250 -8.56 -0.02 5.19
N THR A 251 -9.17 1.16 5.10
CA THR A 251 -10.57 1.31 4.72
C THR A 251 -10.81 0.94 3.27
N ASP A 252 -9.93 1.35 2.37
CA ASP A 252 -10.00 1.02 0.96
C ASP A 252 -10.02 -0.51 0.74
N MET A 253 -9.08 -1.22 1.38
CA MET A 253 -8.99 -2.69 1.29
C MET A 253 -10.22 -3.41 1.81
N PHE A 254 -10.76 -2.98 2.96
CA PHE A 254 -11.97 -3.60 3.51
C PHE A 254 -13.24 -3.22 2.77
N LEU A 255 -13.36 -1.99 2.26
CA LEU A 255 -14.52 -1.58 1.47
C LEU A 255 -14.61 -2.35 0.15
N PHE A 256 -13.47 -2.61 -0.50
CA PHE A 256 -13.39 -3.52 -1.63
C PHE A 256 -13.91 -4.91 -1.25
N PHE A 257 -13.37 -5.52 -0.19
CA PHE A 257 -13.78 -6.84 0.27
C PHE A 257 -15.30 -6.91 0.56
N ILE A 258 -15.88 -5.91 1.22
CA ILE A 258 -17.31 -5.94 1.56
C ILE A 258 -18.21 -5.31 0.49
N GLU A 259 -17.68 -4.89 -0.66
CA GLU A 259 -18.43 -4.17 -1.69
C GLU A 259 -19.65 -4.96 -2.16
N ARG A 260 -19.46 -6.25 -2.45
CA ARG A 260 -20.53 -7.13 -2.97
C ARG A 260 -21.30 -7.86 -1.87
N ARG A 261 -20.90 -7.70 -0.61
CA ARG A 261 -21.47 -8.38 0.55
C ARG A 261 -22.54 -7.51 1.22
N LYS A 262 -23.64 -8.13 1.65
CA LYS A 262 -24.78 -7.44 2.28
C LYS A 262 -25.09 -8.05 3.63
N ALA A 263 -25.19 -7.20 4.66
CA ALA A 263 -25.61 -7.61 5.97
C ALA A 263 -27.11 -8.00 5.98
N THR A 264 -27.41 -9.11 6.64
CA THR A 264 -28.76 -9.63 6.83
C THR A 264 -29.23 -9.44 8.26
N THR A 265 -30.55 -9.47 8.47
CA THR A 265 -31.09 -9.49 9.84
C THR A 265 -30.91 -10.89 10.40
N ILE A 266 -30.34 -11.00 11.59
CA ILE A 266 -30.16 -12.29 12.28
C ILE A 266 -31.47 -12.59 13.03
N PRO A 267 -32.22 -13.65 12.64
CA PRO A 267 -33.43 -14.05 13.37
C PRO A 267 -33.06 -14.42 14.81
N ASN A 268 -33.90 -14.09 15.78
CA ASN A 268 -33.74 -14.40 17.22
C ASN A 268 -32.66 -13.63 18.00
N LYS A 269 -31.94 -12.69 17.39
CA LYS A 269 -31.01 -11.80 18.11
C LYS A 269 -31.72 -10.51 18.50
N LYS A 270 -31.86 -10.25 19.82
CA LYS A 270 -32.48 -9.02 20.35
C LYS A 270 -31.60 -7.77 20.15
N VAL A 271 -30.32 -7.95 19.83
CA VAL A 271 -29.35 -6.86 19.66
C VAL A 271 -29.45 -6.27 18.26
N LYS A 272 -29.68 -4.96 18.17
CA LYS A 272 -29.67 -4.22 16.90
C LYS A 272 -28.23 -4.16 16.37
N VAL A 273 -27.98 -4.82 15.24
CA VAL A 273 -26.67 -4.82 14.58
C VAL A 273 -26.65 -3.77 13.47
N SER A 274 -25.62 -2.93 13.45
CA SER A 274 -25.41 -2.00 12.34
C SER A 274 -25.12 -2.77 11.05
N LYS A 275 -25.82 -2.39 9.98
CA LYS A 275 -25.63 -2.94 8.63
C LYS A 275 -24.73 -2.05 7.76
N ASP A 276 -24.20 -0.97 8.33
CA ASP A 276 -23.36 -0.03 7.61
C ASP A 276 -21.95 -0.59 7.43
N LYS A 277 -21.49 -0.62 6.18
CA LYS A 277 -20.14 -1.03 5.79
C LYS A 277 -19.08 -0.15 6.45
N MET A 278 -19.33 1.16 6.52
CA MET A 278 -18.41 2.09 7.18
C MET A 278 -18.30 1.80 8.66
N MET A 279 -19.39 1.37 9.30
CA MET A 279 -19.37 1.00 10.71
C MET A 279 -18.54 -0.27 10.94
N LEU A 280 -18.67 -1.28 10.06
CA LEU A 280 -17.81 -2.47 10.13
C LEU A 280 -16.33 -2.09 10.07
N VAL A 281 -15.93 -1.31 9.06
CA VAL A 281 -14.53 -0.86 8.91
C VAL A 281 -14.08 -0.03 10.11
N SER A 282 -14.94 0.86 10.62
CA SER A 282 -14.66 1.67 11.81
C SER A 282 -14.37 0.79 13.04
N ARG A 283 -15.16 -0.27 13.27
CA ARG A 283 -14.90 -1.24 14.35
C ARG A 283 -13.58 -1.97 14.17
N LEU A 284 -13.20 -2.31 12.94
CA LEU A 284 -11.92 -2.94 12.66
C LEU A 284 -10.74 -2.00 12.96
N ILE A 285 -10.83 -0.72 12.57
CA ILE A 285 -9.84 0.32 12.91
C ILE A 285 -9.65 0.43 14.43
N TYR A 286 -10.75 0.40 15.19
CA TYR A 286 -10.67 0.32 16.65
C TYR A 286 -9.99 -0.97 17.11
N THR A 287 -10.39 -2.13 16.58
CA THR A 287 -9.85 -3.44 16.97
C THR A 287 -8.35 -3.52 16.80
N VAL A 288 -7.80 -3.07 15.66
CA VAL A 288 -6.35 -3.08 15.41
C VAL A 288 -5.58 -1.97 16.12
N GLY A 289 -6.28 -1.06 16.83
CA GLY A 289 -5.65 -0.02 17.65
C GLY A 289 -5.26 1.25 16.87
N TYR A 290 -5.73 1.42 15.64
CA TYR A 290 -5.47 2.65 14.87
C TYR A 290 -6.22 3.88 15.41
N ASP A 291 -7.32 3.69 16.13
CA ASP A 291 -8.05 4.77 16.79
C ASP A 291 -8.73 4.29 18.09
N GLY A 292 -9.25 5.26 18.85
CA GLY A 292 -9.89 5.04 20.13
C GLY A 292 -11.30 4.46 20.05
N LYS A 293 -11.88 4.21 21.23
CA LYS A 293 -13.18 3.56 21.42
C LYS A 293 -14.33 4.15 20.60
N ARG A 294 -14.28 5.46 20.30
CA ARG A 294 -15.30 6.13 19.47
C ARG A 294 -15.48 5.46 18.11
N TYR A 295 -14.44 4.87 17.52
CA TYR A 295 -14.57 4.14 16.25
C TYR A 295 -15.38 2.83 16.37
N ASN A 296 -15.59 2.31 17.58
CA ASN A 296 -16.46 1.17 17.83
C ASN A 296 -17.94 1.56 17.97
N GLU A 297 -18.23 2.84 18.21
CA GLU A 297 -19.54 3.36 18.57
C GLU A 297 -20.27 3.92 17.33
N GLU A 298 -21.50 3.44 17.10
CA GLU A 298 -22.31 3.85 15.94
C GLU A 298 -22.91 5.25 16.09
N TYR A 299 -23.18 5.67 17.33
CA TYR A 299 -23.74 6.97 17.68
C TYR A 299 -22.88 7.62 18.75
N ASP A 300 -22.79 8.95 18.73
CA ASP A 300 -22.16 9.71 19.80
C ASP A 300 -23.07 9.87 21.03
N SER A 301 -22.59 10.58 22.05
CA SER A 301 -23.33 10.84 23.29
C SER A 301 -24.60 11.67 23.09
N GLU A 302 -24.74 12.35 21.95
CA GLU A 302 -25.92 13.15 21.58
C GLU A 302 -26.90 12.36 20.71
N GLY A 303 -26.59 11.10 20.40
CA GLY A 303 -27.39 10.24 19.53
C GLY A 303 -27.20 10.50 18.03
N ASN A 304 -26.22 11.31 17.64
CA ASN A 304 -25.91 11.54 16.24
C ASN A 304 -25.07 10.38 15.70
N LYS A 305 -25.31 10.02 14.43
CA LYS A 305 -24.54 8.97 13.75
C LYS A 305 -23.06 9.36 13.69
N ASN A 306 -22.17 8.46 14.08
CA ASN A 306 -20.73 8.66 14.00
C ASN A 306 -20.27 8.78 12.54
N ARG A 307 -19.58 9.88 12.22
CA ARG A 307 -19.06 10.19 10.87
C ARG A 307 -17.54 10.35 10.82
N MET A 308 -16.81 9.96 11.86
CA MET A 308 -15.35 10.18 11.93
C MET A 308 -14.62 9.57 10.73
N LEU A 309 -14.89 8.29 10.43
CA LEU A 309 -14.28 7.62 9.28
C LEU A 309 -14.70 8.27 7.95
N SER A 310 -15.97 8.62 7.78
CA SER A 310 -16.45 9.28 6.56
C SER A 310 -15.79 10.65 6.36
N ASN A 311 -15.62 11.41 7.45
CA ASN A 311 -14.95 12.71 7.42
C ASN A 311 -13.46 12.58 7.07
N LEU A 312 -12.80 11.54 7.58
CA LEU A 312 -11.42 11.19 7.21
C LEU A 312 -11.33 10.94 5.69
N LEU A 313 -12.13 10.01 5.15
CA LEU A 313 -12.09 9.65 3.73
C LEU A 313 -12.42 10.83 2.81
N ARG A 314 -13.32 11.74 3.23
CA ARG A 314 -13.65 12.94 2.45
C ARG A 314 -12.44 13.83 2.19
N ARG A 315 -11.45 13.86 3.09
CA ARG A 315 -10.20 14.61 2.90
C ARG A 315 -9.38 14.04 1.74
N TYR A 316 -9.38 12.72 1.59
CA TYR A 316 -8.58 11.98 0.60
C TYR A 316 -9.30 11.69 -0.72
N LYS A 317 -10.53 12.16 -0.90
CA LYS A 317 -11.36 11.80 -2.07
C LYS A 317 -10.68 12.07 -3.43
N ASN A 318 -9.85 13.09 -3.50
CA ASN A 318 -9.14 13.50 -4.72
C ASN A 318 -7.62 13.28 -4.63
N GLU A 319 -7.16 12.61 -3.58
CA GLU A 319 -5.74 12.31 -3.39
C GLU A 319 -5.42 10.93 -3.96
N LYS A 320 -4.18 10.74 -4.42
CA LYS A 320 -3.64 9.42 -4.74
C LYS A 320 -2.89 8.89 -3.54
N PHE A 321 -3.06 7.61 -3.23
CA PHE A 321 -2.28 6.99 -2.17
C PHE A 321 -0.78 7.11 -2.51
N PRO A 322 0.09 7.45 -1.55
CA PRO A 322 1.52 7.59 -1.82
C PRO A 322 2.10 6.29 -2.38
N SER A 323 2.99 6.41 -3.36
CA SER A 323 3.74 5.25 -3.84
C SER A 323 4.79 4.85 -2.81
N VAL A 324 4.56 3.71 -2.17
CA VAL A 324 5.42 3.16 -1.12
C VAL A 324 5.75 1.70 -1.42
N ILE A 325 6.98 1.29 -1.07
CA ILE A 325 7.41 -0.10 -1.22
C ILE A 325 7.26 -0.82 0.11
N ALA A 326 6.53 -1.93 0.09
CA ALA A 326 6.44 -2.84 1.22
C ALA A 326 7.76 -3.61 1.39
N ASN A 327 8.34 -3.58 2.59
CA ASN A 327 9.62 -4.24 2.87
C ASN A 327 9.58 -5.77 2.70
N ASN A 328 8.46 -6.40 3.07
CA ASN A 328 8.27 -7.85 3.02
C ASN A 328 7.39 -8.28 1.85
N TYR A 329 6.43 -7.46 1.42
CA TYR A 329 5.48 -7.84 0.37
C TYR A 329 5.94 -7.50 -1.06
N MET A 330 7.09 -6.84 -1.24
CA MET A 330 7.69 -6.53 -2.56
C MET A 330 6.77 -5.76 -3.54
N VAL A 331 5.76 -5.04 -3.04
CA VAL A 331 4.80 -4.29 -3.86
C VAL A 331 5.03 -2.78 -3.76
N VAL A 332 4.93 -2.10 -4.90
CA VAL A 332 4.79 -0.63 -5.02
C VAL A 332 3.28 -0.33 -4.97
N SER A 333 2.80 0.35 -3.93
CA SER A 333 1.36 0.67 -3.77
C SER A 333 0.90 1.90 -4.52
#